data_AF-A0A183PUU6-F1
#
_entry.id   AF-A0A183PUU6-F1
#
_cell.length_a   1.000
_cell.length_b   1.000
_cell.length_c   1.000
_cell.angle_alpha   90.00
_cell.angle_beta   90.00
_cell.angle_gamma   90.00
#
_symmetry.space_group_name_H-M   'P 1'
#
loop_
_entity.id
_entity.type
_entity.pdbx_description
1 polymer ?
#
loop_
_entity_poly.entity_id
_entity_poly.type
_entity_poly.pdbx_seq_one_letter_code
_entity_poly.pdbx_strand_id
1 'polypeptide(L)'
;MGRHELGERNENGDRCANLCAFNKLVICGTIFPHKRIHKATWTSPNYTTENQIDHIWINKQFRRAMKDVRTRRGAHIASDHHLVVANLKLKLKRTGQTALQRFNTAFLRDTDRFNKFKIALNNRFQALQDLLKEEETTMEDNWKGIKEALTSTCQEVLGLKKHHHKEWISIETLDKIKERKNKRAAVNNSRTRAEKSRAQAEYIEANKQVKRSIRADKKYVEELATTAQKLLEKEI
;
A
#
# COMPACT_ATOMS: atom_id res chain seq x y z
N MET A 1 11.67 -18.26 22.31
CA MET A 1 10.39 -17.59 22.00
C MET A 1 9.83 -16.94 23.26
N GLY A 2 8.75 -16.15 23.15
CA GLY A 2 8.09 -15.48 24.28
C GLY A 2 7.03 -16.34 24.99
N ARG A 3 6.58 -15.88 26.16
CA ARG A 3 5.66 -16.60 27.09
C ARG A 3 4.30 -16.96 26.50
N HIS A 4 3.88 -16.30 25.42
CA HIS A 4 2.53 -16.41 24.86
C HIS A 4 2.53 -17.08 23.48
N GLU A 5 3.51 -17.93 23.17
CA GLU A 5 3.48 -18.78 21.98
C GLU A 5 2.27 -19.72 21.92
N LEU A 6 2.04 -20.32 20.76
CA LEU A 6 0.99 -21.30 20.51
C LEU A 6 1.62 -22.61 20.00
N GLY A 7 1.26 -23.73 20.63
CA GLY A 7 1.75 -25.05 20.26
C GLY A 7 3.10 -25.38 20.87
N GLU A 8 3.62 -26.57 20.55
CA GLU A 8 4.96 -27.01 20.96
C GLU A 8 5.99 -26.55 19.93
N ARG A 9 7.14 -26.09 20.44
CA ARG A 9 8.23 -25.61 19.60
C ARG A 9 8.99 -26.80 19.03
N ASN A 10 9.04 -26.89 17.70
CA ASN A 10 9.86 -27.88 16.99
C ASN A 10 11.29 -27.38 16.76
N GLU A 11 12.13 -28.22 16.16
CA GLU A 11 13.53 -27.90 15.87
C GLU A 11 13.70 -26.62 15.01
N ASN A 12 12.80 -26.39 14.04
CA ASN A 12 12.80 -25.16 13.25
C ASN A 12 12.46 -23.94 14.11
N GLY A 13 11.54 -24.09 15.06
CA GLY A 13 11.24 -23.08 16.07
C GLY A 13 12.42 -22.77 16.98
N ASP A 14 13.22 -23.78 17.36
CA ASP A 14 14.47 -23.59 18.11
C ASP A 14 15.51 -22.84 17.28
N ARG A 15 15.73 -23.23 16.03
CA ARG A 15 16.64 -22.52 15.10
C ARG A 15 16.23 -21.05 14.93
N CYS A 16 14.94 -20.79 14.77
CA CYS A 16 14.37 -19.44 14.70
C CYS A 16 14.61 -18.65 15.99
N ALA A 17 14.38 -19.26 17.15
CA ALA A 17 14.62 -18.62 18.45
C ALA A 17 16.10 -18.30 18.67
N ASN A 18 17.01 -19.21 18.26
CA ASN A 18 18.45 -19.02 18.34
C ASN A 18 18.93 -17.88 17.44
N LEU A 19 18.43 -17.81 16.20
CA LEU A 19 18.70 -16.70 15.29
C LEU A 19 18.26 -15.36 15.91
N CYS A 20 17.08 -15.31 16.52
CA CYS A 20 16.59 -14.12 17.18
C CYS A 20 17.44 -13.74 18.40
N ALA A 21 17.84 -14.71 19.21
CA ALA A 21 18.69 -14.49 20.37
C ALA A 21 20.06 -13.91 19.96
N PHE A 22 20.69 -14.50 18.95
CA PHE A 22 21.99 -14.07 18.42
C PHE A 22 21.94 -12.62 17.89
N ASN A 23 20.90 -12.28 17.13
CA ASN A 23 20.75 -10.96 16.50
C ASN A 23 20.08 -9.91 17.40
N LYS A 24 19.85 -10.21 18.69
CA LYS A 24 19.12 -9.32 19.61
C LYS A 24 17.75 -8.91 19.05
N LEU A 25 17.01 -9.85 18.47
CA LEU A 25 15.65 -9.68 17.98
C LEU A 25 14.63 -10.24 18.96
N VAL A 26 13.40 -9.71 18.92
CA VAL A 26 12.26 -10.16 19.70
C VAL A 26 11.17 -10.64 18.77
N ILE A 27 10.67 -11.86 19.01
CA ILE A 27 9.56 -12.46 18.27
C ILE A 27 8.24 -11.90 18.82
N CYS A 28 7.75 -10.81 18.22
CA CYS A 28 6.67 -10.02 18.81
C CYS A 28 5.32 -10.75 18.87
N GLY A 29 5.05 -11.70 17.97
CA GLY A 29 3.83 -12.52 18.02
C GLY A 29 3.72 -13.43 19.25
N THR A 30 4.79 -13.57 20.04
CA THR A 30 4.85 -14.49 21.19
C THR A 30 4.95 -13.76 22.54
N ILE A 31 4.99 -12.43 22.56
CA ILE A 31 5.17 -11.64 23.81
C ILE A 31 3.88 -11.00 24.32
N PHE A 32 2.80 -10.95 23.52
CA PHE A 32 1.53 -10.35 23.92
C PHE A 32 0.51 -11.41 24.36
N PRO A 33 -0.22 -11.19 25.47
CA PRO A 33 -1.25 -12.10 25.92
C PRO A 33 -2.49 -11.97 25.04
N HIS A 34 -2.75 -12.99 24.22
CA HIS A 34 -3.91 -13.05 23.33
C HIS A 34 -4.65 -14.38 23.45
N LYS A 35 -5.94 -14.40 23.06
CA LYS A 35 -6.69 -15.66 22.87
C LYS A 35 -6.08 -16.44 21.69
N ARG A 36 -6.20 -17.78 21.71
CA ARG A 36 -5.69 -18.67 20.63
C ARG A 36 -6.10 -18.23 19.22
N ILE A 37 -7.35 -17.77 19.06
CA ILE A 37 -7.91 -17.24 17.82
C ILE A 37 -7.19 -16.00 17.25
N HIS A 38 -6.33 -15.35 18.03
CA HIS A 38 -5.52 -14.20 17.66
C HIS A 38 -4.02 -14.51 17.62
N LYS A 39 -3.63 -15.78 17.84
CA LYS A 39 -2.24 -16.25 17.80
C LYS A 39 -1.96 -17.16 16.60
N ALA A 40 -2.89 -18.05 16.27
CA ALA A 40 -2.75 -18.94 15.12
C ALA A 40 -2.62 -18.12 13.85
N THR A 41 -1.57 -18.36 13.06
CA THR A 41 -1.32 -17.67 11.78
C THR A 41 -1.57 -18.56 10.59
N TRP A 42 -1.63 -19.87 10.81
CA TRP A 42 -1.91 -20.85 9.78
C TRP A 42 -2.90 -21.89 10.28
N THR A 43 -3.74 -22.39 9.37
CA THR A 43 -4.68 -23.47 9.62
C THR A 43 -4.54 -24.53 8.55
N SER A 44 -4.48 -25.80 8.95
CA SER A 44 -4.38 -26.90 8.00
C SER A 44 -5.56 -26.95 7.03
N PRO A 45 -5.38 -27.53 5.82
CA PRO A 45 -6.47 -27.63 4.83
C PRO A 45 -7.71 -28.37 5.35
N ASN A 46 -7.54 -29.30 6.30
CA ASN A 46 -8.62 -30.03 6.96
C ASN A 46 -9.19 -29.30 8.20
N TYR A 47 -8.71 -28.10 8.52
CA TYR A 47 -9.13 -27.24 9.62
C TYR A 47 -9.02 -27.86 11.03
N THR A 48 -8.20 -28.90 11.20
CA THR A 48 -8.00 -29.56 12.50
C THR A 48 -6.81 -28.97 13.27
N THR A 49 -5.82 -28.46 12.55
CA THR A 49 -4.55 -28.02 13.11
C THR A 49 -4.40 -26.52 12.89
N GLU A 50 -3.95 -25.82 13.92
CA GLU A 50 -3.66 -24.39 13.89
C GLU A 50 -2.26 -24.18 14.44
N ASN A 51 -1.39 -23.51 13.67
CA ASN A 51 -0.02 -23.25 14.06
C ASN A 51 0.28 -21.75 14.02
N GLN A 52 1.30 -21.34 14.77
CA GLN A 52 1.88 -20.01 14.70
C GLN A 52 3.21 -20.13 13.95
N ILE A 53 3.23 -19.76 12.67
CA ILE A 53 4.41 -19.88 11.79
C ILE A 53 4.82 -18.55 11.17
N ASP A 54 3.94 -17.56 11.18
CA ASP A 54 4.19 -16.22 10.67
C ASP A 54 4.49 -15.28 11.84
N HIS A 55 5.68 -14.68 11.83
CA HIS A 55 6.12 -13.84 12.94
C HIS A 55 6.63 -12.49 12.44
N ILE A 56 6.33 -11.46 13.23
CA ILE A 56 6.94 -10.13 13.08
C ILE A 56 8.02 -10.01 14.13
N TRP A 57 9.24 -9.66 13.70
CA TRP A 57 10.38 -9.48 14.58
C TRP A 57 10.77 -8.01 14.65
N ILE A 58 11.31 -7.61 15.80
CA ILE A 58 11.87 -6.27 15.99
C ILE A 58 13.17 -6.35 16.76
N ASN A 59 14.10 -5.43 16.49
CA ASN A 59 15.29 -5.30 17.33
C ASN A 59 14.89 -5.04 18.79
N LYS A 60 15.55 -5.74 19.72
CA LYS A 60 15.31 -5.67 21.17
C LYS A 60 15.36 -4.24 21.70
N GLN A 61 16.20 -3.36 21.14
CA GLN A 61 16.26 -1.95 21.52
C GLN A 61 14.95 -1.20 21.25
N PHE A 62 14.22 -1.59 20.21
CA PHE A 62 12.94 -1.00 19.81
C PHE A 62 11.73 -1.78 20.33
N ARG A 63 11.92 -2.80 21.18
CA ARG A 63 10.82 -3.63 21.71
C ARG A 63 9.70 -2.78 22.32
N ARG A 64 10.04 -1.68 23.01
CA ARG A 64 9.06 -0.77 23.65
C ARG A 64 8.22 0.03 22.65
N ALA A 65 8.63 0.12 21.38
CA ALA A 65 7.85 0.72 20.31
C ALA A 65 6.70 -0.20 19.85
N MET A 66 6.85 -1.52 20.05
CA MET A 66 5.82 -2.50 19.72
C MET A 66 4.69 -2.43 20.75
N LYS A 67 3.51 -2.01 20.33
CA LYS A 67 2.31 -1.94 21.18
C LYS A 67 1.50 -3.23 21.19
N ASP A 68 1.42 -3.88 20.04
CA ASP A 68 0.65 -5.12 19.88
C ASP A 68 1.10 -5.87 18.61
N VAL A 69 1.00 -7.20 18.64
CA VAL A 69 1.04 -8.05 17.44
C VAL A 69 -0.03 -9.10 17.60
N ARG A 70 -0.95 -9.14 16.64
CA ARG A 70 -2.10 -10.05 16.68
C ARG A 70 -2.52 -10.51 15.30
N THR A 71 -3.05 -11.72 15.26
CA THR A 71 -3.67 -12.25 14.05
C THR A 71 -5.09 -11.74 13.89
N ARG A 72 -5.42 -11.31 12.66
CA ARG A 72 -6.73 -10.84 12.24
C ARG A 72 -7.48 -11.95 11.50
N ARG A 73 -8.01 -12.92 12.25
CA ARG A 73 -8.82 -14.04 11.70
C ARG A 73 -10.02 -13.58 10.86
N GLY A 74 -10.58 -12.40 11.14
CA GLY A 74 -11.68 -11.80 10.35
C GLY A 74 -11.25 -11.19 9.01
N ALA A 75 -9.95 -10.97 8.78
CA ALA A 75 -9.45 -10.48 7.50
C ALA A 75 -9.40 -11.64 6.51
N HIS A 76 -10.18 -11.54 5.43
CA HIS A 76 -10.28 -12.60 4.45
C HIS A 76 -9.23 -12.45 3.34
N ILE A 77 -8.16 -13.25 3.41
CA ILE A 77 -7.08 -13.26 2.41
C ILE A 77 -7.12 -14.46 1.44
N ALA A 78 -8.13 -15.34 1.58
CA ALA A 78 -8.26 -16.59 0.81
C ALA A 78 -6.99 -17.47 0.76
N SER A 79 -6.32 -17.53 1.90
CA SER A 79 -5.23 -18.45 2.20
C SER A 79 -5.59 -19.24 3.46
N ASP A 80 -4.92 -20.36 3.61
CA ASP A 80 -4.72 -21.12 4.84
C ASP A 80 -3.94 -20.32 5.91
N HIS A 81 -3.24 -19.25 5.51
CA HIS A 81 -2.68 -18.26 6.41
C HIS A 81 -3.71 -17.21 6.82
N HIS A 82 -3.46 -16.59 7.97
CA HIS A 82 -4.19 -15.45 8.51
C HIS A 82 -3.29 -14.22 8.55
N LEU A 83 -3.89 -13.05 8.36
CA LEU A 83 -3.17 -11.79 8.40
C LEU A 83 -2.63 -11.48 9.81
N VAL A 84 -1.32 -11.34 9.95
CA VAL A 84 -0.67 -10.88 11.19
C VAL A 84 -0.45 -9.37 11.12
N VAL A 85 -0.91 -8.63 12.13
CA VAL A 85 -0.81 -7.17 12.17
C VAL A 85 -0.04 -6.73 13.41
N ALA A 86 0.93 -5.85 13.20
CA ALA A 86 1.66 -5.17 14.27
C ALA A 86 1.19 -3.72 14.43
N ASN A 87 1.07 -3.28 15.68
CA ASN A 87 0.85 -1.88 16.05
C ASN A 87 2.15 -1.31 16.63
N LEU A 88 2.67 -0.26 16.00
CA LEU A 88 3.94 0.39 16.35
C LEU A 88 3.71 1.84 16.77
N LYS A 89 4.41 2.27 17.83
CA LYS A 89 4.57 3.69 18.16
C LYS A 89 6.00 4.12 17.86
N LEU A 90 6.17 4.87 16.78
CA LEU A 90 7.46 5.40 16.35
C LEU A 90 7.50 6.91 16.58
N LYS A 91 8.65 7.42 17.01
CA LYS A 91 8.96 8.86 16.96
C LYS A 91 9.87 9.06 15.75
N LEU A 92 9.29 9.53 14.65
CA LEU A 92 10.05 9.79 13.43
C LEU A 92 10.52 11.24 13.44
N LYS A 93 11.78 11.48 13.07
CA LYS A 93 12.25 12.83 12.76
C LYS A 93 11.50 13.29 11.52
N ARG A 94 10.96 14.51 11.54
CA ARG A 94 10.41 15.13 10.33
C ARG A 94 11.58 15.41 9.38
N THR A 95 11.77 14.56 8.38
CA THR A 95 12.61 14.88 7.24
C THR A 95 11.86 15.91 6.42
N GLY A 96 12.44 17.10 6.21
CA GLY A 96 11.84 18.22 5.47
C GLY A 96 11.67 17.97 3.97
N GLN A 97 11.49 16.72 3.55
CA GLN A 97 11.07 16.41 2.19
C GLN A 97 9.60 16.76 2.07
N THR A 98 9.33 17.99 1.68
CA THR A 98 8.06 18.35 1.05
C THR A 98 7.89 17.38 -0.13
N ALA A 99 6.78 16.66 -0.18
CA ALA A 99 6.47 15.84 -1.34
C ALA A 99 6.63 16.72 -2.58
N LEU A 100 7.57 16.36 -3.47
CA LEU A 100 7.84 17.13 -4.68
C LEU A 100 6.54 17.17 -5.50
N GLN A 101 5.88 18.32 -5.48
CA GLN A 101 4.70 18.54 -6.28
C GLN A 101 5.15 18.66 -7.73
N ARG A 102 4.82 17.67 -8.54
CA ARG A 102 5.16 17.66 -9.96
C ARG A 102 4.09 18.44 -10.73
N PHE A 103 4.51 19.38 -11.57
CA PHE A 103 3.62 20.07 -12.50
C PHE A 103 3.27 19.17 -13.69
N ASN A 104 2.12 19.43 -14.32
CA ASN A 104 1.69 18.67 -15.50
C ASN A 104 2.36 19.19 -16.79
N THR A 105 3.59 18.76 -17.05
CA THR A 105 4.36 19.18 -18.22
C THR A 105 3.78 18.73 -19.56
N ALA A 106 2.83 17.78 -19.58
CA ALA A 106 2.15 17.37 -20.81
C ALA A 106 1.37 18.52 -21.45
N PHE A 107 0.92 19.51 -20.66
CA PHE A 107 0.24 20.70 -21.19
C PHE A 107 1.13 21.62 -22.02
N LEU A 108 2.45 21.48 -21.94
CA LEU A 108 3.37 22.22 -22.82
C LEU A 108 3.40 21.68 -24.25
N ARG A 109 2.79 20.51 -24.52
CA ARG A 109 2.60 20.00 -25.88
C ARG A 109 1.44 20.67 -26.61
N ASP A 110 0.53 21.29 -25.86
CA ASP A 110 -0.57 22.06 -26.41
C ASP A 110 -0.10 23.48 -26.74
N THR A 111 -0.21 23.88 -28.01
CA THR A 111 0.35 25.14 -28.52
C THR A 111 -0.26 26.36 -27.83
N ASP A 112 -1.57 26.34 -27.54
CA ASP A 112 -2.26 27.45 -26.88
C ASP A 112 -1.79 27.62 -25.42
N ARG A 113 -1.74 26.53 -24.66
CA ARG A 113 -1.22 26.53 -23.29
C ARG A 113 0.26 26.87 -23.22
N PHE A 114 1.06 26.40 -24.17
CA PHE A 114 2.47 26.77 -24.25
C PHE A 114 2.64 28.28 -24.46
N ASN A 115 1.86 28.88 -25.36
CA ASN A 115 1.88 30.32 -25.59
C ASN A 115 1.42 31.10 -24.35
N LYS A 116 0.36 30.65 -23.67
CA LYS A 116 -0.09 31.22 -22.39
C LYS A 116 1.01 31.14 -21.32
N PHE A 117 1.71 30.01 -21.22
CA PHE A 117 2.84 29.84 -20.31
C PHE A 117 3.95 30.84 -20.61
N LYS A 118 4.34 30.98 -21.88
CA LYS A 118 5.37 31.91 -22.33
C LYS A 118 5.02 33.36 -21.98
N ILE A 119 3.78 33.79 -22.24
CA ILE A 119 3.30 35.14 -21.93
C ILE A 119 3.30 35.37 -20.41
N ALA A 120 2.69 34.46 -19.64
CA ALA A 120 2.62 34.58 -18.19
C ALA A 120 4.01 34.61 -17.54
N LEU A 121 4.95 33.80 -18.04
CA LEU A 121 6.33 33.78 -17.57
C LEU A 121 7.02 35.11 -17.85
N ASN A 122 6.95 35.59 -19.10
CA ASN A 122 7.57 36.84 -19.51
C ASN A 122 7.04 38.03 -18.70
N ASN A 123 5.73 38.11 -18.51
CA ASN A 123 5.11 39.19 -17.72
C ASN A 123 5.63 39.22 -16.28
N ARG A 124 5.79 38.05 -15.66
CA ARG A 124 6.31 37.94 -14.28
C ARG A 124 7.79 38.22 -14.17
N PHE A 125 8.59 37.80 -15.16
CA PHE A 125 10.01 38.14 -15.20
C PHE A 125 10.24 39.62 -15.46
N GLN A 126 9.39 40.27 -16.26
CA GLN A 126 9.44 41.72 -16.44
C GLN A 126 9.17 42.45 -15.13
N ALA A 127 8.08 42.09 -14.43
CA ALA A 127 7.77 42.66 -13.11
C ALA A 127 8.88 42.39 -12.08
N LEU A 128 9.50 41.21 -12.09
CA LEU A 128 10.64 40.89 -11.24
C LEU A 128 11.85 41.76 -11.57
N GLN A 129 12.16 41.98 -12.85
CA GLN A 129 13.29 42.80 -13.27
C GLN A 129 13.11 44.27 -12.87
N ASP A 130 11.87 44.78 -12.90
CA ASP A 130 11.57 46.15 -12.49
C ASP A 130 11.71 46.32 -10.98
N LEU A 131 11.26 45.34 -10.17
CA LEU A 131 11.51 45.30 -8.72
C LEU A 131 13.00 45.28 -8.37
N LEU A 132 13.79 44.49 -9.11
CA LEU A 132 15.24 44.39 -8.89
C LEU A 132 16.02 45.66 -9.23
N LYS A 133 15.43 46.61 -9.99
CA LYS A 133 16.05 47.92 -10.25
C LYS A 133 15.74 48.93 -9.14
N GLU A 134 14.68 48.71 -8.38
CA GLU A 134 14.19 49.64 -7.34
C GLU A 134 14.68 49.27 -5.93
N GLU A 135 14.94 47.99 -5.65
CA GLU A 135 15.41 47.51 -4.34
C GLU A 135 16.85 46.97 -4.36
N GLU A 136 17.60 47.24 -3.30
CA GLU A 136 18.92 46.65 -3.07
C GLU A 136 18.75 45.22 -2.52
N THR A 137 18.69 44.24 -3.42
CA THR A 137 18.42 42.84 -3.08
C THR A 137 19.70 41.99 -2.97
N THR A 138 19.67 40.98 -2.11
CA THR A 138 20.77 40.01 -2.02
C THR A 138 20.68 38.96 -3.13
N MET A 139 21.77 38.23 -3.38
CA MET A 139 21.78 37.14 -4.36
C MET A 139 20.78 36.03 -4.01
N GLU A 140 20.59 35.74 -2.72
CA GLU A 140 19.58 34.82 -2.21
C GLU A 140 18.15 35.29 -2.52
N ASP A 141 17.87 36.59 -2.40
CA ASP A 141 16.56 37.17 -2.71
C ASP A 141 16.28 37.10 -4.22
N ASN A 142 17.29 37.35 -5.04
CA ASN A 142 17.20 37.23 -6.50
C ASN A 142 16.85 35.80 -6.91
N TRP A 143 17.55 34.82 -6.32
CA TRP A 143 17.28 33.41 -6.57
C TRP A 143 15.88 33.01 -6.14
N LYS A 144 15.41 33.52 -4.99
CA LYS A 144 14.05 33.29 -4.50
C LYS A 144 13.01 33.86 -5.46
N GLY A 145 13.20 35.07 -5.96
CA GLY A 145 12.31 35.71 -6.93
C GLY A 145 12.20 34.93 -8.24
N ILE A 146 13.33 34.48 -8.79
CA ILE A 146 13.36 33.62 -9.99
C ILE A 146 12.58 32.32 -9.76
N LYS A 147 12.83 31.66 -8.63
CA LYS A 147 12.16 30.42 -8.27
C LYS A 147 10.66 30.62 -8.10
N GLU A 148 10.23 31.71 -7.47
CA GLU A 148 8.82 32.03 -7.25
C GLU A 148 8.10 32.37 -8.56
N ALA A 149 8.73 33.17 -9.44
CA ALA A 149 8.19 33.47 -10.77
C ALA A 149 7.96 32.19 -11.58
N LEU A 150 8.94 31.29 -11.61
CA LEU A 150 8.83 30.02 -12.33
C LEU A 150 7.77 29.10 -11.70
N THR A 151 7.84 28.89 -10.38
CA THR A 151 6.97 27.95 -9.65
C THR A 151 5.50 28.40 -9.73
N SER A 152 5.25 29.69 -9.53
CA SER A 152 3.90 30.25 -9.62
C SER A 152 3.35 30.13 -11.05
N THR A 153 4.20 30.22 -12.08
CA THR A 153 3.73 30.19 -13.48
C THR A 153 3.37 28.78 -13.88
N CYS A 154 4.21 27.83 -13.48
CA CYS A 154 3.89 26.42 -13.56
C CYS A 154 2.59 26.09 -12.80
N GLN A 155 2.37 26.68 -11.62
CA GLN A 155 1.16 26.41 -10.84
C GLN A 155 -0.11 26.98 -11.47
N GLU A 156 -0.04 28.19 -12.04
CA GLU A 156 -1.17 28.85 -12.72
C GLU A 156 -1.53 28.14 -14.03
N VAL A 157 -0.54 27.88 -14.89
CA VAL A 157 -0.80 27.45 -16.28
C VAL A 157 -0.79 25.93 -16.41
N LEU A 158 0.15 25.24 -15.77
CA LEU A 158 0.29 23.79 -15.87
C LEU A 158 -0.51 23.07 -14.78
N GLY A 159 -0.64 23.68 -13.61
CA GLY A 159 -1.23 23.06 -12.44
C GLY A 159 -0.47 21.82 -11.98
N LEU A 160 -0.95 21.23 -10.88
CA LEU A 160 -0.34 20.03 -10.31
C LEU A 160 -0.75 18.78 -11.09
N LYS A 161 0.20 17.87 -11.28
CA LYS A 161 -0.07 16.56 -11.85
C LYS A 161 -0.99 15.79 -10.90
N LYS A 162 -2.23 15.60 -11.32
CA LYS A 162 -3.19 14.76 -10.60
C LYS A 162 -2.78 13.29 -10.77
N HIS A 163 -2.67 12.59 -9.65
CA HIS A 163 -2.62 11.14 -9.67
C HIS A 163 -4.04 10.62 -9.90
N HIS A 164 -4.33 10.23 -11.13
CA HIS A 164 -5.53 9.45 -11.41
C HIS A 164 -5.25 8.02 -10.97
N HIS A 165 -5.90 7.59 -9.89
CA HIS A 165 -6.01 6.16 -9.62
C HIS A 165 -6.91 5.59 -10.70
N LYS A 166 -6.34 4.85 -11.64
CA LYS A 166 -7.17 4.08 -12.57
C LYS A 166 -7.76 2.91 -11.81
N GLU A 167 -9.08 2.86 -11.71
CA GLU A 167 -9.77 1.67 -11.23
C GLU A 167 -9.53 0.57 -12.25
N TRP A 168 -8.71 -0.41 -11.87
CA TRP A 168 -8.36 -1.54 -12.73
C TRP A 168 -9.22 -2.77 -12.43
N ILE A 169 -9.92 -2.76 -11.29
CA ILE A 169 -10.84 -3.81 -10.88
C ILE A 169 -12.25 -3.38 -11.28
N SER A 170 -12.98 -4.25 -12.00
CA SER A 170 -14.36 -3.98 -12.38
C SER A 170 -15.32 -4.04 -11.18
N ILE A 171 -16.44 -3.33 -11.28
CA ILE A 171 -17.52 -3.38 -10.27
C ILE A 171 -18.00 -4.82 -10.09
N GLU A 172 -18.15 -5.58 -11.18
CA GLU A 172 -18.54 -6.98 -11.14
C GLU A 172 -17.54 -7.84 -10.33
N THR A 173 -16.23 -7.61 -10.49
CA THR A 173 -15.21 -8.28 -9.67
C THR A 173 -15.31 -7.90 -8.19
N LEU A 174 -15.59 -6.63 -7.88
CA LEU A 174 -15.81 -6.18 -6.50
C LEU A 174 -17.03 -6.86 -5.86
N ASP A 175 -18.12 -7.01 -6.60
CA ASP A 175 -19.32 -7.72 -6.12
C ASP A 175 -19.04 -9.20 -5.86
N LYS A 176 -18.32 -9.88 -6.76
CA LYS A 176 -17.86 -11.26 -6.54
C LYS A 176 -16.96 -11.39 -5.30
N ILE A 177 -16.09 -10.39 -5.05
CA ILE A 177 -15.25 -10.35 -3.84
C ILE A 177 -16.11 -10.24 -2.58
N LYS A 178 -17.16 -9.40 -2.61
CA LYS A 178 -18.12 -9.24 -1.51
C LYS A 178 -18.91 -10.53 -1.27
N GLU A 179 -19.40 -11.18 -2.31
CA GLU A 179 -20.10 -12.46 -2.22
C GLU A 179 -19.22 -13.55 -1.62
N ARG A 180 -17.99 -13.69 -2.12
CA ARG A 180 -16.99 -14.62 -1.57
C ARG A 180 -16.71 -14.35 -0.08
N LYS A 181 -16.68 -13.08 0.34
CA LYS A 181 -16.53 -12.72 1.76
C LYS A 181 -17.72 -13.19 2.60
N ASN A 182 -18.94 -13.05 2.10
CA ASN A 182 -20.15 -13.54 2.79
C ASN A 182 -20.14 -15.07 2.91
N LYS A 183 -19.76 -15.79 1.85
CA LYS A 183 -19.59 -17.26 1.88
C LYS A 183 -18.53 -17.70 2.89
N ARG A 184 -17.42 -16.96 3.03
CA ARG A 184 -16.44 -17.23 4.09
C ARG A 184 -17.02 -17.02 5.50
N ALA A 185 -17.87 -16.01 5.69
CA ALA A 185 -18.53 -15.79 6.97
C ALA A 185 -19.44 -16.99 7.33
N ALA A 186 -20.15 -17.56 6.35
CA ALA A 186 -20.94 -18.78 6.54
C ALA A 186 -20.07 -19.98 6.98
N VAL A 187 -18.90 -20.18 6.38
CA VAL A 187 -17.91 -21.20 6.80
C VAL A 187 -17.47 -21.00 8.25
N ASN A 188 -17.19 -19.76 8.65
CA ASN A 188 -16.73 -19.44 10.00
C ASN A 188 -17.83 -19.61 11.07
N ASN A 189 -19.09 -19.38 10.71
CA ASN A 189 -20.24 -19.45 11.61
C ASN A 189 -20.90 -20.85 11.65
N SER A 190 -20.47 -21.77 10.79
CA SER A 190 -21.00 -23.14 10.71
C SER A 190 -20.77 -23.90 12.03
N ARG A 191 -21.82 -24.56 12.55
CA ARG A 191 -21.76 -25.24 13.84
C ARG A 191 -21.47 -26.73 13.70
N THR A 192 -21.95 -27.35 12.61
CA THR A 192 -21.73 -28.77 12.33
C THR A 192 -20.68 -28.98 11.24
N ARG A 193 -20.08 -30.18 11.23
CA ARG A 193 -19.11 -30.58 10.19
C ARG A 193 -19.76 -30.60 8.79
N ALA A 194 -21.01 -31.05 8.70
CA ALA A 194 -21.74 -31.13 7.43
C ALA A 194 -22.07 -29.73 6.87
N GLU A 195 -22.54 -28.80 7.70
CA GLU A 195 -22.75 -27.40 7.31
C GLU A 195 -21.45 -26.76 6.85
N LYS A 196 -20.37 -26.93 7.63
CA LYS A 196 -19.06 -26.38 7.29
C LYS A 196 -18.56 -26.91 5.95
N SER A 197 -18.75 -28.20 5.67
CA SER A 197 -18.37 -28.81 4.39
C SER A 197 -19.15 -28.23 3.20
N ARG A 198 -20.47 -28.02 3.34
CA ARG A 198 -21.31 -27.40 2.30
C ARG A 198 -20.92 -25.96 2.04
N ALA A 199 -20.85 -25.14 3.09
CA ALA A 199 -20.44 -23.74 2.99
C ALA A 199 -19.01 -23.61 2.41
N GLN A 200 -18.13 -24.56 2.70
CA GLN A 200 -16.77 -24.59 2.16
C GLN A 200 -16.77 -24.85 0.64
N ALA A 201 -17.62 -25.75 0.14
CA ALA A 201 -17.75 -26.00 -1.29
C ALA A 201 -18.21 -24.74 -2.03
N GLU A 202 -19.24 -24.06 -1.52
CA GLU A 202 -19.73 -22.79 -2.08
C GLU A 202 -18.66 -21.69 -2.07
N TYR A 203 -17.91 -21.60 -0.97
CA TYR A 203 -16.78 -20.67 -0.86
C TYR A 203 -15.68 -20.95 -1.89
N ILE A 204 -15.32 -22.22 -2.08
CA ILE A 204 -14.29 -22.63 -3.06
C ILE A 204 -14.71 -22.18 -4.46
N GLU A 205 -15.97 -22.39 -4.83
CA GLU A 205 -16.48 -21.99 -6.14
C GLU A 205 -16.47 -20.47 -6.32
N ALA A 206 -16.98 -19.72 -5.33
CA ALA A 206 -16.90 -18.25 -5.36
C ALA A 206 -15.45 -17.73 -5.44
N ASN A 207 -14.50 -18.39 -4.77
CA ASN A 207 -13.09 -18.04 -4.84
C ASN A 207 -12.50 -18.30 -6.24
N LYS A 208 -12.90 -19.39 -6.91
CA LYS A 208 -12.51 -19.64 -8.32
C LYS A 208 -13.06 -18.55 -9.24
N GLN A 209 -14.32 -18.15 -9.06
CA GLN A 209 -14.95 -17.08 -9.86
C GLN A 209 -14.22 -15.75 -9.66
N VAL A 210 -13.93 -15.35 -8.42
CA VAL A 210 -13.12 -14.16 -8.12
C VAL A 210 -11.74 -14.24 -8.78
N LYS A 211 -11.04 -15.37 -8.67
CA LYS A 211 -9.72 -15.55 -9.32
C LYS A 211 -9.80 -15.48 -10.84
N ARG A 212 -10.90 -15.90 -11.47
CA ARG A 212 -11.12 -15.75 -12.92
C ARG A 212 -11.38 -14.29 -13.28
N SER A 213 -12.26 -13.61 -12.54
CA SER A 213 -12.62 -12.20 -12.75
C SER A 213 -11.40 -11.27 -12.63
N ILE A 214 -10.60 -11.43 -11.57
CA ILE A 214 -9.37 -10.64 -11.37
C ILE A 214 -8.36 -10.84 -12.51
N ARG A 215 -8.24 -12.08 -13.03
CA ARG A 215 -7.36 -12.36 -14.17
C ARG A 215 -7.85 -11.68 -15.45
N ALA A 216 -9.16 -11.62 -15.67
CA ALA A 216 -9.76 -10.92 -16.81
C ALA A 216 -9.55 -9.40 -16.71
N ASP A 217 -9.86 -8.81 -15.55
CA ASP A 217 -9.63 -7.38 -15.28
C ASP A 217 -8.16 -6.99 -15.50
N LYS A 218 -7.23 -7.81 -14.99
CA LYS A 218 -5.79 -7.59 -15.19
C LYS A 218 -5.38 -7.66 -16.66
N LYS A 219 -5.87 -8.66 -17.39
CA LYS A 219 -5.58 -8.81 -18.83
C LYS A 219 -6.06 -7.61 -19.64
N TYR A 220 -7.27 -7.10 -19.35
CA TYR A 220 -7.81 -5.90 -19.99
C TYR A 220 -6.91 -4.67 -19.79
N VAL A 221 -6.38 -4.49 -18.58
CA VAL A 221 -5.46 -3.38 -18.27
C VAL A 221 -4.13 -3.51 -19.02
N GLU A 222 -3.59 -4.73 -19.13
CA GLU A 222 -2.38 -5.01 -19.89
C GLU A 222 -2.57 -4.77 -21.40
N GLU A 223 -3.73 -5.15 -21.95
CA GLU A 223 -4.10 -4.90 -23.36
C GLU A 223 -4.25 -3.39 -23.64
N LEU A 224 -4.87 -2.63 -22.73
CA LEU A 224 -4.96 -1.17 -22.82
C LEU A 224 -3.58 -0.51 -22.81
N ALA A 225 -2.68 -0.96 -21.93
CA ALA A 225 -1.32 -0.43 -21.85
C ALA A 225 -0.55 -0.69 -23.14
N THR A 226 -0.65 -1.92 -23.69
CA THR A 226 -0.01 -2.31 -24.95
C THR A 226 -0.56 -1.51 -26.13
N THR A 227 -1.87 -1.27 -26.17
CA THR A 227 -2.51 -0.48 -27.23
C THR A 227 -2.08 0.99 -27.17
N ALA A 228 -2.04 1.58 -25.97
CA ALA A 228 -1.56 2.95 -25.78
C ALA A 228 -0.10 3.10 -26.21
N GLN A 229 0.75 2.12 -25.92
CA GLN A 229 2.15 2.11 -26.38
C GLN A 229 2.23 2.09 -27.92
N LYS A 230 1.49 1.18 -28.58
CA LYS A 230 1.47 1.10 -30.05
C LYS A 230 0.95 2.37 -30.73
N LEU A 231 0.00 3.07 -30.11
CA LEU A 231 -0.49 4.36 -30.63
C LEU A 231 0.59 5.43 -30.54
N LEU A 232 1.31 5.52 -29.41
CA LEU A 232 2.43 6.44 -29.24
C LEU A 232 3.59 6.17 -30.21
N GLU A 233 3.86 4.90 -30.52
CA GLU A 233 4.89 4.51 -31.50
C GLU A 233 4.51 4.86 -32.94
N LYS A 234 3.21 5.02 -33.25
CA LYS A 234 2.71 5.42 -34.58
C LYS A 234 2.61 6.94 -34.79
N GLU A 235 2.69 7.70 -33.70
CA GLU A 235 2.65 9.17 -33.71
C GLU A 235 4.06 9.81 -33.77
N ILE A 236 5.11 8.99 -33.89
CA ILE A 236 6.51 9.38 -34.13
C ILE A 236 6.85 9.06 -35.60
#